data_AF-A0A962GDW8-F1
#
_entry.id   AF-A0A962GDW8-F1
#
_cell.length_a   1.000
_cell.length_b   1.000
_cell.length_c   1.000
_cell.angle_alpha   90.00
_cell.angle_beta   90.00
_cell.angle_gamma   90.00
#
_symmetry.space_group_name_H-M   'P 1'
#
loop_
_entity.id
_entity.type
_entity.pdbx_description
1 polymer ?
#
loop_
_entity_poly.entity_id
_entity_poly.type
_entity_poly.pdbx_seq_one_letter_code
_entity_poly.pdbx_strand_id
1 'polypeptide(L)'
;MSRLPSDQAEASTIREPGLLDSARVWSRIGWLGFGGPAGQIALMHRELVEQRRWISEPRFLHALNYCMLLPGPEAQQLAIYIGWLMHRTRGGLIAGLLFVLPGALVLGVLSALYVRYGSLPLVSALFFGLKAAVLAIVVDAVVRIGRRALKSRFLVVLATLAFIAIFALKVPFPWIVLGAAAIGWSVSRVFPSWLPPVRAEAAQSDQHYLVDRMLAMGQAGHTTPSLRRALRTGLVCALLWAAPVLLAAWWLGPDHVIAREGRFFSQTAVVTFGGAYSVLAYVAQRAVEDFAWMQPGQMIDGLALAETTPGPLVMVLQFVGFIAAHRYPGTLDPWTAALLGAAITTWVTFVPCFLFILVGAP
;
A
#
# COMPACT_ATOMS: atom_id res chain seq x y z
N MET A 1 53.29 -33.88 0.30
CA MET A 1 52.82 -32.76 1.15
C MET A 1 52.95 -31.46 0.37
N SER A 2 52.05 -31.23 -0.58
CA SER A 2 51.91 -29.96 -1.32
C SER A 2 50.80 -29.15 -0.66
N ARG A 3 51.12 -27.91 -0.28
CA ARG A 3 50.19 -26.97 0.35
C ARG A 3 49.04 -26.69 -0.62
N LEU A 4 47.81 -26.93 -0.17
CA LEU A 4 46.60 -26.47 -0.85
C LEU A 4 46.62 -24.93 -0.92
N PRO A 5 46.21 -24.32 -2.04
CA PRO A 5 46.23 -22.88 -2.22
C PRO A 5 45.26 -22.19 -1.26
N SER A 6 45.73 -21.07 -0.72
CA SER A 6 45.02 -20.09 0.10
C SER A 6 43.95 -19.37 -0.74
N ASP A 7 42.92 -20.09 -1.13
CA ASP A 7 41.73 -19.55 -1.80
C ASP A 7 40.60 -19.36 -0.77
N GLN A 8 40.95 -18.81 0.40
CA GLN A 8 40.00 -18.00 1.16
C GLN A 8 39.80 -16.71 0.37
N ALA A 9 39.08 -16.83 -0.75
CA ALA A 9 38.51 -15.70 -1.45
C ALA A 9 37.85 -14.81 -0.39
N GLU A 10 38.34 -13.57 -0.29
CA GLU A 10 37.78 -12.53 0.55
C GLU A 10 36.25 -12.58 0.42
N ALA A 11 35.58 -13.11 1.45
CA ALA A 11 34.14 -13.04 1.54
C ALA A 11 33.82 -11.55 1.58
N SER A 12 33.47 -10.98 0.42
CA SER A 12 33.20 -9.55 0.25
C SER A 12 32.19 -9.16 1.32
N THR A 13 32.66 -8.58 2.42
CA THR A 13 31.81 -8.31 3.57
C THR A 13 30.82 -7.26 3.11
N ILE A 14 29.56 -7.64 2.91
CA ILE A 14 28.51 -6.65 2.62
C ILE A 14 28.55 -5.63 3.75
N ARG A 15 28.93 -4.41 3.41
CA ARG A 15 29.01 -3.30 4.35
C ARG A 15 27.59 -2.98 4.82
N GLU A 16 27.39 -2.99 6.13
CA GLU A 16 26.16 -2.48 6.72
C GLU A 16 25.94 -1.03 6.27
N PRO A 17 24.87 -0.73 5.51
CA PRO A 17 24.62 0.62 5.07
C PRO A 17 24.31 1.50 6.27
N GLY A 18 24.82 2.73 6.28
CA GLY A 18 24.35 3.71 7.26
C GLY A 18 22.89 4.07 7.02
N LEU A 19 22.23 4.66 8.02
CA LEU A 19 20.84 5.13 7.89
C LEU A 19 20.66 6.13 6.74
N LEU A 20 21.68 6.95 6.46
CA LEU A 20 21.66 7.89 5.33
C LEU A 20 21.79 7.19 3.98
N ASP A 21 22.60 6.13 3.92
CA ASP A 21 22.76 5.34 2.68
C ASP A 21 21.47 4.60 2.35
N SER A 22 20.83 4.00 3.36
CA SER A 22 19.51 3.39 3.17
C SER A 22 18.44 4.42 2.84
N ALA A 23 18.44 5.60 3.47
CA ALA A 23 17.51 6.69 3.12
C ALA A 23 17.63 7.12 1.65
N ARG A 24 18.85 7.21 1.10
CA ARG A 24 19.06 7.51 -0.33
C ARG A 24 18.45 6.44 -1.24
N VAL A 25 18.60 5.17 -0.88
CA VAL A 25 18.00 4.05 -1.63
C VAL A 25 16.48 4.09 -1.54
N TRP A 26 15.91 4.32 -0.36
CA TRP A 26 14.45 4.46 -0.20
C TRP A 26 13.90 5.65 -0.97
N SER A 27 14.60 6.79 -0.98
CA SER A 27 14.22 7.94 -1.81
C SER A 27 14.26 7.60 -3.30
N ARG A 28 15.28 6.89 -3.76
CA ARG A 28 15.38 6.43 -5.15
C ARG A 28 14.23 5.50 -5.52
N ILE A 29 13.90 4.53 -4.65
CA ILE A 29 12.74 3.64 -4.84
C ILE A 29 11.46 4.47 -4.91
N GLY A 30 11.29 5.45 -4.02
CA GLY A 30 10.14 6.36 -4.02
C GLY A 30 9.98 7.13 -5.32
N TRP A 31 11.06 7.69 -5.88
CA TRP A 31 11.02 8.44 -7.14
C TRP A 31 10.90 7.56 -8.40
N LEU A 32 11.35 6.31 -8.35
CA LEU A 32 11.35 5.38 -9.49
C LEU A 32 10.21 4.35 -9.44
N GLY A 33 9.40 4.36 -8.38
CA GLY A 33 8.36 3.36 -8.11
C GLY A 33 7.11 3.48 -8.99
N PHE A 34 7.28 3.41 -10.31
CA PHE A 34 6.19 3.39 -11.30
C PHE A 34 5.70 1.95 -11.57
N GLY A 35 4.53 1.83 -12.21
CA GLY A 35 4.01 0.53 -12.70
C GLY A 35 3.19 -0.25 -11.67
N GLY A 36 2.52 0.47 -10.76
CA GLY A 36 1.64 -0.12 -9.75
C GLY A 36 2.34 -1.06 -8.76
N PRO A 37 1.57 -1.87 -8.00
CA PRO A 37 2.14 -2.73 -6.95
C PRO A 37 3.19 -3.71 -7.48
N ALA A 38 2.98 -4.31 -8.66
CA ALA A 38 3.91 -5.28 -9.24
C ALA A 38 5.25 -4.62 -9.64
N GLY A 39 5.21 -3.47 -10.31
CA GLY A 39 6.41 -2.72 -10.69
C GLY A 39 7.21 -2.26 -9.47
N GLN A 40 6.52 -1.79 -8.42
CA GLN A 40 7.15 -1.38 -7.17
C GLN A 40 7.81 -2.53 -6.42
N ILE A 41 7.13 -3.68 -6.31
CA ILE A 41 7.68 -4.87 -5.67
C ILE A 41 8.88 -5.38 -6.47
N ALA A 42 8.81 -5.40 -7.80
CA ALA A 42 9.93 -5.79 -8.66
C ALA A 42 11.13 -4.82 -8.53
N LEU A 43 10.89 -3.52 -8.44
CA LEU A 43 11.93 -2.52 -8.20
C LEU A 43 12.61 -2.74 -6.84
N MET A 44 11.81 -2.94 -5.78
CA MET A 44 12.34 -3.24 -4.45
C MET A 44 13.12 -4.56 -4.44
N HIS A 45 12.62 -5.59 -5.11
CA HIS A 45 13.30 -6.87 -5.22
C HIS A 45 14.67 -6.72 -5.92
N ARG A 46 14.69 -6.09 -7.10
CA ARG A 46 15.92 -5.80 -7.84
C ARG A 46 16.94 -5.00 -7.01
N GLU A 47 16.51 -3.92 -6.36
CA GLU A 47 17.43 -3.07 -5.58
C GLU A 47 17.89 -3.74 -4.29
N LEU A 48 16.99 -4.37 -3.53
CA LEU A 48 17.26 -4.84 -2.16
C LEU A 48 17.78 -6.28 -2.12
N VAL A 49 17.29 -7.16 -3.00
CA VAL A 49 17.68 -8.57 -3.09
C VAL A 49 18.84 -8.73 -4.06
N GLU A 50 18.65 -8.41 -5.33
CA GLU A 50 19.61 -8.75 -6.39
C GLU A 50 20.88 -7.86 -6.35
N GLN A 51 20.71 -6.54 -6.32
CA GLN A 51 21.83 -5.61 -6.44
C GLN A 51 22.60 -5.42 -5.13
N ARG A 52 21.88 -5.26 -4.01
CA ARG A 52 22.49 -4.89 -2.72
C ARG A 52 22.64 -6.05 -1.75
N ARG A 53 21.92 -7.15 -1.98
CA ARG A 53 21.90 -8.32 -1.08
C ARG A 53 21.61 -7.94 0.37
N TRP A 54 20.72 -6.98 0.58
CA TRP A 54 20.29 -6.55 1.91
C TRP A 54 19.36 -7.57 2.56
N ILE A 55 18.50 -8.20 1.77
CA ILE A 55 17.52 -9.20 2.23
C ILE A 55 17.49 -10.37 1.26
N SER A 56 17.47 -11.59 1.78
CA SER A 56 17.44 -12.82 0.96
C SER A 56 16.08 -13.02 0.29
N GLU A 57 16.05 -13.81 -0.79
CA GLU A 57 14.82 -14.20 -1.50
C GLU A 57 13.74 -14.74 -0.53
N PRO A 58 14.02 -15.74 0.33
CA PRO A 58 13.00 -16.32 1.18
C PRO A 58 12.49 -15.31 2.22
N ARG A 59 13.36 -14.42 2.70
CA ARG A 59 12.99 -13.38 3.67
C ARG A 59 12.15 -12.28 3.03
N PHE A 60 12.49 -11.88 1.81
CA PHE A 60 11.72 -10.91 1.03
C PHE A 60 10.30 -11.45 0.76
N LEU A 61 10.19 -12.70 0.30
CA LEU A 61 8.91 -13.36 0.06
C LEU A 61 8.11 -13.55 1.36
N HIS A 62 8.76 -13.88 2.47
CA HIS A 62 8.10 -13.94 3.78
C HIS A 62 7.50 -12.59 4.18
N ALA A 63 8.27 -11.50 4.08
CA ALA A 63 7.78 -10.16 4.38
C ALA A 63 6.65 -9.74 3.44
N LEU A 64 6.76 -10.05 2.15
CA LEU A 64 5.72 -9.76 1.15
C LEU A 64 4.42 -10.52 1.46
N ASN A 65 4.52 -11.82 1.75
CA ASN A 65 3.36 -12.64 2.11
C ASN A 65 2.68 -12.13 3.39
N TYR A 66 3.46 -11.68 4.37
CA TYR A 66 2.92 -11.03 5.57
C TYR A 66 2.16 -9.75 5.22
N CYS A 67 2.73 -8.86 4.39
CA CYS A 67 2.06 -7.62 3.97
C CYS A 67 0.77 -7.89 3.17
N MET A 68 0.67 -9.00 2.44
CA MET A 68 -0.56 -9.38 1.72
C MET A 68 -1.71 -9.79 2.65
N LEU A 69 -1.44 -10.13 3.91
CA LEU A 69 -2.46 -10.44 4.92
C LEU A 69 -2.98 -9.20 5.64
N LEU A 70 -2.23 -8.10 5.58
CA LEU A 70 -2.57 -6.85 6.24
C LEU A 70 -3.44 -5.97 5.35
N PRO A 71 -4.29 -5.13 5.94
CA PRO A 71 -5.05 -4.19 5.14
C PRO A 71 -4.17 -3.00 4.74
N GLY A 72 -4.30 -2.54 3.49
CA GLY A 72 -3.55 -1.40 2.94
C GLY A 72 -2.60 -1.74 1.77
N PRO A 73 -1.82 -0.76 1.30
CA PRO A 73 -0.90 -0.91 0.16
C PRO A 73 0.31 -1.78 0.49
N GLU A 74 0.40 -2.97 -0.12
CA GLU A 74 1.42 -3.96 0.24
C GLU A 74 2.85 -3.49 -0.03
N ALA A 75 3.07 -2.73 -1.12
CA ALA A 75 4.40 -2.26 -1.48
C ALA A 75 4.97 -1.26 -0.46
N GLN A 76 4.14 -0.35 0.05
CA GLN A 76 4.56 0.56 1.11
C GLN A 76 4.81 -0.19 2.42
N GLN A 77 3.92 -1.12 2.77
CA GLN A 77 4.08 -1.97 3.96
C GLN A 77 5.37 -2.77 3.92
N LEU A 78 5.72 -3.33 2.75
CA LEU A 78 6.98 -4.03 2.53
C LEU A 78 8.18 -3.10 2.70
N ALA A 79 8.11 -1.86 2.19
CA ALA A 79 9.14 -0.86 2.42
C ALA A 79 9.32 -0.56 3.93
N ILE A 80 8.21 -0.36 4.66
CA ILE A 80 8.24 -0.14 6.12
C ILE A 80 8.85 -1.36 6.82
N TYR A 81 8.46 -2.58 6.44
CA TYR A 81 8.94 -3.83 7.02
C TYR A 81 10.45 -3.96 6.84
N ILE A 82 10.95 -3.85 5.61
CA ILE A 82 12.37 -4.03 5.32
C ILE A 82 13.20 -2.89 5.93
N GLY A 83 12.70 -1.65 5.86
CA GLY A 83 13.32 -0.52 6.56
C GLY A 83 13.40 -0.75 8.07
N TRP A 84 12.35 -1.32 8.66
CA TRP A 84 12.31 -1.67 10.07
C TRP A 84 13.31 -2.77 10.44
N LEU A 85 13.40 -3.84 9.65
CA LEU A 85 14.40 -4.89 9.85
C LEU A 85 15.83 -4.36 9.86
N MET A 86 16.14 -3.42 8.95
CA MET A 86 17.50 -2.91 8.78
C MET A 86 17.88 -1.89 9.86
N HIS A 87 16.98 -0.97 10.22
CA HIS A 87 17.31 0.14 11.12
C HIS A 87 16.24 0.44 12.19
N ARG A 88 15.53 -0.60 12.65
CA ARG A 88 14.47 -0.51 13.66
C ARG A 88 13.38 0.49 13.23
N THR A 89 12.64 1.04 14.18
CA THR A 89 11.56 2.01 13.93
C THR A 89 11.98 3.18 13.04
N ARG A 90 13.22 3.69 13.16
CA ARG A 90 13.71 4.80 12.32
C ARG A 90 13.79 4.42 10.85
N GLY A 91 14.31 3.23 10.56
CA GLY A 91 14.37 2.72 9.19
C GLY A 91 12.99 2.50 8.59
N GLY A 92 12.06 1.94 9.38
CA GLY A 92 10.68 1.75 8.93
C GLY A 92 9.98 3.08 8.62
N LEU A 93 10.15 4.09 9.47
CA LEU A 93 9.62 5.44 9.25
C LEU A 93 10.20 6.07 7.98
N ILE A 94 11.52 6.06 7.83
CA ILE A 94 12.20 6.65 6.66
C ILE A 94 11.77 5.94 5.37
N ALA A 95 11.77 4.60 5.36
CA ALA A 95 11.39 3.82 4.19
C ALA A 95 9.94 4.09 3.77
N GLY A 96 9.00 4.02 4.72
CA GLY A 96 7.59 4.25 4.44
C GLY A 96 7.28 5.67 3.99
N LEU A 97 7.90 6.69 4.60
CA LEU A 97 7.69 8.10 4.25
C LEU A 97 8.28 8.41 2.87
N LEU A 98 9.53 8.00 2.62
CA LEU A 98 10.19 8.27 1.33
C LEU A 98 9.57 7.48 0.17
N PHE A 99 8.87 6.38 0.45
CA PHE A 99 8.10 5.65 -0.55
C PHE A 99 6.85 6.40 -1.03
N VAL A 100 6.19 7.14 -0.13
CA VAL A 100 4.91 7.82 -0.42
C VAL A 100 5.11 9.28 -0.84
N LEU A 101 6.05 9.99 -0.20
CA LEU A 101 6.17 11.44 -0.31
C LEU A 101 6.38 11.96 -1.74
N PRO A 102 7.24 11.36 -2.59
CA PRO A 102 7.42 11.82 -3.97
C PRO A 102 6.10 11.80 -4.75
N GLY A 103 5.38 10.70 -4.63
CA GLY A 103 4.10 10.52 -5.29
C GLY A 103 3.01 11.45 -4.78
N ALA A 104 2.94 11.66 -3.46
CA ALA A 104 2.01 12.60 -2.85
C ALA A 104 2.23 14.02 -3.36
N LEU A 105 3.50 14.44 -3.50
CA LEU A 105 3.86 15.75 -4.05
C LEU A 105 3.47 15.86 -5.53
N VAL A 106 3.89 14.91 -6.37
CA VAL A 106 3.59 14.94 -7.81
C VAL A 106 2.09 14.90 -8.06
N LEU A 107 1.37 13.99 -7.39
CA LEU A 107 -0.07 13.88 -7.56
C LEU A 107 -0.82 15.09 -7.00
N GLY A 108 -0.32 15.73 -5.94
CA GLY A 108 -0.89 16.97 -5.41
C GLY A 108 -0.79 18.11 -6.43
N VAL A 109 0.37 18.26 -7.08
CA VAL A 109 0.55 19.22 -8.18
C VAL A 109 -0.35 18.89 -9.35
N LEU A 110 -0.43 17.62 -9.78
CA LEU A 110 -1.31 17.21 -10.87
C LEU A 110 -2.79 17.43 -10.54
N SER A 111 -3.21 17.24 -9.28
CA SER A 111 -4.57 17.54 -8.81
C SER A 111 -4.88 19.03 -8.93
N ALA A 112 -3.94 19.89 -8.53
CA ALA A 112 -4.08 21.34 -8.66
C ALA A 112 -4.16 21.78 -10.14
N LEU A 113 -3.31 21.21 -11.00
CA LEU A 113 -3.35 21.46 -12.44
C LEU A 113 -4.66 20.98 -13.06
N TYR A 114 -5.17 19.82 -12.65
CA TYR A 114 -6.46 19.29 -13.09
C TYR A 114 -7.60 20.24 -12.75
N VAL A 115 -7.68 20.74 -11.51
CA VAL A 115 -8.71 21.70 -11.10
C VAL A 115 -8.61 23.01 -11.88
N ARG A 116 -7.39 23.51 -12.10
CA ARG A 116 -7.17 24.81 -12.75
C ARG A 116 -7.35 24.79 -14.26
N TYR A 117 -6.92 23.72 -14.92
CA TYR A 117 -6.77 23.65 -16.38
C TYR A 117 -7.53 22.49 -17.04
N GLY A 118 -8.19 21.63 -16.27
CA GLY A 118 -8.88 20.44 -16.78
C GLY A 118 -10.02 20.72 -17.76
N SER A 119 -10.59 21.93 -17.73
CA SER A 119 -11.64 22.38 -18.65
C SER A 119 -11.10 22.86 -20.01
N LEU A 120 -9.78 23.03 -20.16
CA LEU A 120 -9.20 23.41 -21.45
C LEU A 120 -9.38 22.29 -22.48
N PRO A 121 -9.81 22.59 -23.73
CA PRO A 121 -10.10 21.56 -24.73
C PRO A 121 -8.95 20.56 -24.96
N LEU A 122 -7.71 21.06 -25.04
CA LEU A 122 -6.52 20.23 -25.21
C LEU A 122 -6.30 19.28 -24.02
N VAL A 123 -6.48 19.79 -22.79
CA VAL A 123 -6.30 19.02 -21.56
C VAL A 123 -7.40 17.96 -21.44
N SER A 124 -8.65 18.34 -21.70
CA SER A 124 -9.77 17.39 -21.73
C SER A 124 -9.57 16.28 -22.78
N ALA A 125 -9.04 16.62 -23.96
CA ALA A 125 -8.73 15.63 -25.00
C ALA A 125 -7.60 14.68 -24.56
N LEU A 126 -6.57 15.20 -23.89
CA LEU A 126 -5.51 14.39 -23.30
C LEU A 126 -6.07 13.41 -22.25
N PHE A 127 -6.91 13.88 -21.33
CA PHE A 127 -7.58 13.02 -20.35
C PHE A 127 -8.47 11.97 -21.02
N PHE A 128 -9.15 12.30 -22.11
CA PHE A 128 -9.93 11.32 -22.86
C PHE A 128 -9.06 10.18 -23.43
N GLY A 129 -7.94 10.51 -24.08
CA GLY A 129 -6.99 9.48 -24.55
C GLY A 129 -6.42 8.65 -23.40
N LEU A 130 -6.14 9.31 -22.28
CA LEU A 130 -5.63 8.67 -21.08
C LEU A 130 -6.66 7.74 -20.41
N LYS A 131 -7.97 8.05 -20.45
CA LYS A 131 -9.05 7.15 -19.98
C LYS A 131 -9.04 5.80 -20.70
N ALA A 132 -8.77 5.79 -22.02
CA ALA A 132 -8.66 4.55 -22.78
C ALA A 132 -7.46 3.70 -22.31
N ALA A 133 -6.32 4.33 -22.01
CA ALA A 133 -5.16 3.65 -21.44
C ALA A 133 -5.46 3.09 -20.04
N VAL A 134 -6.15 3.85 -19.18
CA VAL A 134 -6.57 3.36 -17.86
C VAL A 134 -7.51 2.18 -17.96
N LEU A 135 -8.49 2.21 -18.86
CA LEU A 135 -9.37 1.05 -19.07
C LEU A 135 -8.55 -0.20 -19.42
N ALA A 136 -7.56 -0.06 -20.30
CA ALA A 136 -6.66 -1.17 -20.65
C ALA A 136 -5.85 -1.65 -19.43
N ILE A 137 -5.31 -0.74 -18.61
CA ILE A 137 -4.58 -1.08 -17.37
C ILE A 137 -5.48 -1.78 -16.35
N VAL A 138 -6.73 -1.32 -16.18
CA VAL A 138 -7.70 -1.94 -15.27
C VAL A 138 -8.05 -3.35 -15.74
N VAL A 139 -8.31 -3.54 -17.04
CA VAL A 139 -8.55 -4.87 -17.61
C VAL A 139 -7.34 -5.79 -17.41
N ASP A 140 -6.14 -5.29 -17.68
CA ASP A 140 -4.90 -6.04 -17.46
C ASP A 140 -4.69 -6.38 -15.98
N ALA A 141 -4.99 -5.47 -15.06
CA ALA A 141 -4.95 -5.71 -13.62
C ALA A 141 -5.94 -6.81 -13.20
N VAL A 142 -7.19 -6.77 -13.69
CA VAL A 142 -8.20 -7.80 -13.43
C VAL A 142 -7.73 -9.17 -13.94
N VAL A 143 -7.21 -9.24 -15.16
CA VAL A 143 -6.72 -10.50 -15.74
C VAL A 143 -5.50 -11.01 -14.98
N ARG A 144 -4.53 -10.14 -14.65
CA ARG A 144 -3.33 -10.49 -13.90
C ARG A 144 -3.65 -10.98 -12.49
N ILE A 145 -4.51 -10.27 -11.75
CA ILE A 145 -4.94 -10.65 -10.39
C ILE A 145 -5.76 -11.95 -10.47
N GLY A 146 -6.71 -12.06 -11.40
CA GLY A 146 -7.53 -13.25 -11.60
C GLY A 146 -6.68 -14.49 -11.88
N ARG A 147 -5.69 -14.39 -12.78
CA ARG A 147 -4.74 -15.48 -13.07
C ARG A 147 -3.91 -15.89 -11.85
N ARG A 148 -3.59 -14.95 -10.95
CA ARG A 148 -2.81 -15.23 -9.73
C ARG A 148 -3.67 -15.80 -8.61
N ALA A 149 -4.90 -15.31 -8.41
CA ALA A 149 -5.76 -15.67 -7.30
C ALA A 149 -6.66 -16.89 -7.59
N LEU A 150 -7.23 -16.98 -8.80
CA LEU A 150 -8.26 -17.98 -9.14
C LEU A 150 -7.62 -19.29 -9.64
N LYS A 151 -6.95 -20.00 -8.72
CA LYS A 151 -6.21 -21.23 -9.03
C LYS A 151 -7.03 -22.51 -9.00
N SER A 152 -8.30 -22.47 -8.59
CA SER A 152 -9.20 -23.63 -8.59
C SER A 152 -10.61 -23.24 -9.05
N ARG A 153 -11.37 -24.23 -9.52
CA ARG A 153 -12.79 -24.03 -9.92
C ARG A 153 -13.62 -23.46 -8.79
N PHE A 154 -13.35 -23.89 -7.56
CA PHE A 154 -14.00 -23.37 -6.36
C PHE A 154 -13.78 -21.87 -6.17
N LEU A 155 -12.53 -21.40 -6.31
CA LEU A 155 -12.21 -19.97 -6.19
C LEU A 155 -12.86 -19.14 -7.29
N VAL A 156 -12.97 -19.66 -8.52
CA VAL A 156 -13.69 -19.00 -9.61
C VAL A 156 -15.18 -18.85 -9.28
N VAL A 157 -15.83 -19.91 -8.79
CA VAL A 157 -17.25 -19.85 -8.40
C VAL A 157 -17.46 -18.86 -7.26
N LEU A 158 -16.61 -18.90 -6.23
CA LEU A 158 -16.67 -17.96 -5.11
C LEU A 158 -16.52 -16.50 -5.57
N ALA A 159 -15.58 -16.22 -6.49
CA ALA A 159 -15.40 -14.90 -7.06
C ALA A 159 -16.59 -14.43 -7.90
N THR A 160 -17.20 -15.32 -8.69
CA THR A 160 -18.43 -15.02 -9.45
C THR A 160 -19.61 -14.72 -8.51
N LEU A 161 -19.78 -15.49 -7.44
CA LEU A 161 -20.82 -15.23 -6.43
C LEU A 161 -20.59 -13.91 -5.70
N ALA A 162 -19.34 -13.60 -5.34
CA ALA A 162 -18.98 -12.31 -4.76
C ALA A 162 -19.28 -11.15 -5.72
N PHE A 163 -19.00 -11.31 -7.01
CA PHE A 163 -19.33 -10.32 -8.05
C PHE A 163 -20.85 -10.10 -8.16
N ILE A 164 -21.64 -11.17 -8.19
CA ILE A 164 -23.12 -11.06 -8.22
C ILE A 164 -23.63 -10.37 -6.96
N ALA A 165 -23.09 -10.73 -5.79
CA ALA A 165 -23.48 -10.14 -4.52
C ALA A 165 -23.25 -8.63 -4.47
N ILE A 166 -22.09 -8.13 -4.93
CA ILE A 166 -21.81 -6.69 -4.93
C ILE A 166 -22.54 -5.95 -6.05
N PHE A 167 -22.58 -6.53 -7.26
CA PHE A 167 -23.10 -5.85 -8.46
C PHE A 167 -24.63 -5.81 -8.48
N ALA A 168 -25.27 -6.96 -8.31
CA ALA A 168 -26.72 -7.12 -8.44
C ALA A 168 -27.46 -6.98 -7.10
N LEU A 169 -26.93 -7.59 -6.04
CA LEU A 169 -27.58 -7.59 -4.72
C LEU A 169 -27.16 -6.40 -3.83
N LYS A 170 -26.18 -5.60 -4.28
CA LYS A 170 -25.64 -4.43 -3.55
C LYS A 170 -25.17 -4.77 -2.13
N VAL A 171 -24.71 -6.01 -1.91
CA VAL A 171 -24.18 -6.43 -0.62
C VAL A 171 -22.92 -5.63 -0.29
N PRO A 172 -22.81 -5.02 0.91
CA PRO A 172 -21.62 -4.25 1.26
C PRO A 172 -20.34 -5.10 1.22
N PHE A 173 -19.28 -4.56 0.61
CA PHE A 173 -17.99 -5.22 0.43
C PHE A 173 -17.42 -5.88 1.71
N PRO A 174 -17.48 -5.27 2.92
CA PRO A 174 -16.99 -5.93 4.14
C PRO A 174 -17.66 -7.28 4.44
N TRP A 175 -18.97 -7.40 4.17
CA TRP A 175 -19.69 -8.65 4.39
C TRP A 175 -19.29 -9.73 3.38
N ILE A 176 -18.96 -9.33 2.16
CA ILE A 176 -18.45 -10.24 1.12
C ILE A 176 -17.08 -10.79 1.54
N VAL A 177 -16.19 -9.94 2.05
CA VAL A 177 -14.86 -10.36 2.54
C VAL A 177 -14.98 -11.32 3.73
N LEU A 178 -15.81 -10.99 4.72
CA LEU A 178 -16.04 -11.85 5.89
C LEU A 178 -16.67 -13.19 5.49
N GLY A 179 -17.65 -13.18 4.58
CA GLY A 179 -18.27 -14.39 4.05
C GLY A 179 -17.26 -15.27 3.29
N ALA A 180 -16.46 -14.68 2.41
CA ALA A 180 -15.43 -15.39 1.67
C ALA A 180 -14.37 -15.99 2.61
N ALA A 181 -13.96 -15.28 3.66
CA ALA A 181 -13.03 -15.77 4.67
C ALA A 181 -13.61 -16.96 5.46
N ALA A 182 -14.86 -16.87 5.92
CA ALA A 182 -15.53 -17.94 6.65
C ALA A 182 -15.75 -19.20 5.80
N ILE A 183 -16.14 -19.02 4.53
CA ILE A 183 -16.27 -20.11 3.56
C ILE A 183 -14.89 -20.73 3.28
N GLY A 184 -13.87 -19.91 3.02
CA GLY A 184 -12.50 -20.38 2.78
C GLY A 184 -11.93 -21.17 3.96
N TRP A 185 -12.15 -20.70 5.18
CA TRP A 185 -11.75 -21.40 6.40
C TRP A 185 -12.46 -22.76 6.54
N SER A 186 -13.78 -22.78 6.35
CA SER A 186 -14.57 -24.02 6.40
C SER A 186 -14.11 -25.03 5.34
N VAL A 187 -13.91 -24.59 4.10
CA VAL A 187 -13.44 -25.44 2.99
C VAL A 187 -12.02 -25.95 3.23
N SER A 188 -11.14 -25.13 3.83
CA SER A 188 -9.77 -25.56 4.16
C SER A 188 -9.73 -26.72 5.17
N ARG A 189 -10.76 -26.85 6.01
CA ARG A 189 -10.88 -27.91 7.02
C ARG A 189 -11.58 -29.16 6.48
N VAL A 190 -12.61 -28.99 5.65
CA VAL A 190 -13.48 -30.09 5.21
C VAL A 190 -13.08 -30.63 3.82
N PHE A 191 -12.73 -29.74 2.88
CA PHE A 191 -12.41 -30.10 1.49
C PHE A 191 -11.08 -29.45 1.05
N PRO A 192 -9.94 -29.79 1.69
CA PRO A 192 -8.65 -29.16 1.39
C PRO A 192 -8.21 -29.34 -0.08
N SER A 193 -8.67 -30.40 -0.75
CA SER A 193 -8.39 -30.66 -2.18
C SER A 193 -9.01 -29.64 -3.14
N TRP A 194 -9.99 -28.83 -2.69
CA TRP A 194 -10.62 -27.79 -3.51
C TRP A 194 -9.80 -26.49 -3.54
N LEU A 195 -8.81 -26.36 -2.66
CA LEU A 195 -7.91 -25.23 -2.56
C LEU A 195 -6.54 -25.58 -3.16
N PRO A 196 -5.83 -24.60 -3.75
CA PRO A 196 -4.46 -24.81 -4.18
C PRO A 196 -3.54 -25.12 -2.98
N PRO A 197 -2.51 -25.95 -3.16
CA PRO A 197 -1.56 -26.27 -2.09
C PRO A 197 -0.83 -25.00 -1.61
N VAL A 198 -0.79 -24.80 -0.30
CA VAL A 198 -0.01 -23.72 0.32
C VAL A 198 1.45 -24.13 0.34
N ARG A 199 2.29 -23.48 -0.48
CA ARG A 199 3.76 -23.62 -0.36
C ARG A 199 4.24 -22.77 0.81
N ALA A 200 4.50 -23.41 1.94
CA ALA A 200 5.31 -22.81 2.99
C ALA A 200 6.78 -22.93 2.56
N GLU A 201 7.32 -21.89 1.91
CA GLU A 201 8.77 -21.77 1.77
C GLU A 201 9.33 -21.40 3.15
N ALA A 202 9.94 -22.38 3.81
CA ALA A 202 10.71 -22.12 5.01
C ALA A 202 11.85 -21.17 4.64
N ALA A 203 11.96 -20.03 5.33
CA ALA A 203 13.03 -19.08 5.10
C ALA A 203 14.37 -19.74 5.47
N GLN A 204 15.07 -20.29 4.48
CA GLN A 204 16.45 -20.74 4.67
C GLN A 204 17.32 -19.50 4.88
N SER A 205 18.05 -19.48 6.00
CA SER A 205 18.96 -18.39 6.35
C SER A 205 20.17 -18.43 5.43
N ASP A 206 20.24 -17.51 4.47
CA ASP A 206 21.45 -17.29 3.67
C ASP A 206 22.29 -16.16 4.28
N GLN A 207 23.38 -16.53 4.95
CA GLN A 207 24.32 -15.58 5.56
C GLN A 207 25.10 -14.76 4.54
N HIS A 208 24.91 -14.92 3.24
CA HIS A 208 25.40 -13.95 2.26
C HIS A 208 24.56 -12.68 2.23
N TYR A 209 23.40 -12.63 2.89
CA TYR A 209 22.53 -11.44 2.92
C TYR A 209 22.61 -10.71 4.26
N LEU A 210 22.47 -9.38 4.22
CA LEU A 210 22.66 -8.55 5.41
C LEU A 210 21.69 -8.90 6.55
N VAL A 211 20.38 -8.88 6.30
CA VAL A 211 19.35 -9.13 7.31
C VAL A 211 19.48 -10.53 7.91
N ASP A 212 19.73 -11.54 7.07
CA ASP A 212 19.88 -12.92 7.53
C ASP A 212 21.12 -13.10 8.41
N ARG A 213 22.24 -12.42 8.09
CA ARG A 213 23.39 -12.35 9.01
C ARG A 213 23.07 -11.64 10.32
N MET A 214 22.40 -10.48 10.27
CA MET A 214 22.03 -9.73 11.48
C MET A 214 21.16 -10.57 12.42
N LEU A 215 20.22 -11.34 11.87
CA LEU A 215 19.40 -12.29 12.61
C LEU A 215 20.23 -13.45 13.17
N ALA A 216 21.09 -14.07 12.36
CA ALA A 216 21.95 -15.18 12.79
C ALA A 216 22.93 -14.78 13.90
N MET A 217 23.43 -13.53 13.88
CA MET A 217 24.31 -12.98 14.91
C MET A 217 23.56 -12.47 16.15
N GLY A 218 22.23 -12.56 16.20
CA GLY A 218 21.42 -12.06 17.32
C GLY A 218 21.41 -10.53 17.46
N GLN A 219 21.85 -9.79 16.45
CA GLN A 219 21.95 -8.33 16.46
C GLN A 219 20.60 -7.64 16.20
N ALA A 220 19.59 -8.41 15.78
CA ALA A 220 18.23 -7.95 15.52
C ALA A 220 17.29 -8.05 16.75
N GLY A 221 17.73 -7.72 17.97
CA GLY A 221 16.90 -7.80 19.18
C GLY A 221 15.61 -6.93 19.22
N HIS A 222 15.30 -6.22 18.13
CA HIS A 222 14.06 -5.49 17.96
C HIS A 222 12.96 -6.32 17.28
N THR A 223 13.32 -7.44 16.62
CA THR A 223 12.36 -8.41 16.06
C THR A 223 11.79 -9.31 17.15
N THR A 224 12.48 -9.46 18.28
CA THR A 224 11.93 -10.26 19.38
C THR A 224 10.61 -9.69 19.90
N PRO A 225 9.55 -10.52 19.97
CA PRO A 225 8.22 -10.05 20.34
C PRO A 225 8.20 -9.58 21.80
N SER A 226 7.57 -8.44 22.03
CA SER A 226 7.41 -7.86 23.36
C SER A 226 6.06 -7.18 23.49
N LEU A 227 5.20 -7.69 24.37
CA LEU A 227 3.86 -7.14 24.58
C LEU A 227 3.90 -5.66 24.98
N ARG A 228 4.83 -5.27 25.85
CA ARG A 228 5.01 -3.87 26.25
C ARG A 228 5.36 -2.97 25.07
N ARG A 229 6.25 -3.43 24.17
CA ARG A 229 6.62 -2.70 22.97
C ARG A 229 5.44 -2.61 22.00
N ALA A 230 4.74 -3.73 21.79
CA ALA A 230 3.57 -3.79 20.93
C ALA A 230 2.46 -2.83 21.40
N LEU A 231 2.12 -2.84 22.69
CA LEU A 231 1.11 -1.93 23.26
C LEU A 231 1.54 -0.46 23.15
N ARG A 232 2.79 -0.13 23.48
CA ARG A 232 3.30 1.25 23.38
C ARG A 232 3.30 1.74 21.93
N THR A 233 3.83 0.95 21.01
CA THR A 233 3.88 1.31 19.59
C THR A 233 2.48 1.40 18.99
N GLY A 234 1.61 0.44 19.32
CA GLY A 234 0.21 0.44 18.90
C GLY A 234 -0.53 1.69 19.37
N LEU A 235 -0.40 2.07 20.64
CA LEU A 235 -1.00 3.28 21.17
C LEU A 235 -0.47 4.54 20.47
N VAL A 236 0.85 4.67 20.30
CA VAL A 236 1.45 5.83 19.63
C VAL A 236 0.97 5.93 18.18
N CYS A 237 1.00 4.84 17.41
CA CYS A 237 0.53 4.85 16.03
C CYS A 237 -0.98 5.12 15.94
N ALA A 238 -1.79 4.58 16.86
CA ALA A 238 -3.23 4.83 16.89
C ALA A 238 -3.55 6.29 17.21
N LEU A 239 -2.83 6.90 18.15
CA LEU A 239 -2.97 8.32 18.46
C LEU A 239 -2.54 9.20 17.28
N LEU A 240 -1.41 8.89 16.63
CA LEU A 240 -0.95 9.63 15.45
C LEU A 240 -1.92 9.52 14.27
N TRP A 241 -2.56 8.35 14.11
CA TRP A 241 -3.57 8.15 13.10
C TRP A 241 -4.86 8.94 13.41
N ALA A 242 -5.38 8.85 14.64
CA ALA A 242 -6.64 9.46 15.03
C ALA A 242 -6.54 10.99 15.22
N ALA A 243 -5.39 11.52 15.64
CA ALA A 243 -5.25 12.91 16.05
C ALA A 243 -5.68 13.93 14.96
N PRO A 244 -5.23 13.83 13.68
CA PRO A 244 -5.68 14.78 12.66
C PRO A 244 -7.17 14.71 12.35
N VAL A 245 -7.76 13.52 12.44
CA VAL A 245 -9.20 13.31 12.21
C VAL A 245 -10.02 13.94 13.33
N LEU A 246 -9.62 13.70 14.59
CA LEU A 246 -10.25 14.30 15.76
C LEU A 246 -10.08 15.81 15.78
N LEU A 247 -8.91 16.32 15.42
CA LEU A 247 -8.63 17.75 15.31
C LEU A 247 -9.49 18.40 14.24
N ALA A 248 -9.61 17.79 13.06
CA ALA A 248 -10.48 18.29 11.98
C ALA A 248 -11.96 18.32 12.41
N ALA A 249 -12.43 17.26 13.07
CA ALA A 249 -13.81 17.20 13.57
C ALA A 249 -14.09 18.22 14.68
N TRP A 250 -13.12 18.46 15.56
CA TRP A 250 -13.24 19.45 16.63
C TRP A 250 -13.19 20.90 16.10
N TRP A 251 -12.28 21.17 15.15
CA TRP A 251 -12.05 22.53 14.65
C TRP A 251 -13.05 22.96 13.59
N LEU A 252 -13.36 22.09 12.63
CA LEU A 252 -14.22 22.40 11.47
C LEU A 252 -15.64 21.86 11.62
N GLY A 253 -15.87 21.00 12.61
CA GLY A 253 -17.11 20.25 12.80
C GLY A 253 -17.07 18.86 12.17
N PRO A 254 -17.85 17.90 12.70
CA PRO A 254 -17.83 16.52 12.24
C PRO A 254 -18.33 16.37 10.80
N ASP A 255 -19.24 17.23 10.34
CA ASP A 255 -19.85 17.14 9.01
C ASP A 255 -19.04 17.86 7.92
N HIS A 256 -17.97 18.56 8.30
CA HIS A 256 -17.05 19.16 7.35
C HIS A 256 -16.39 18.10 6.48
N VAL A 257 -16.16 18.41 5.20
CA VAL A 257 -15.62 17.46 4.20
C VAL A 257 -14.31 16.80 4.67
N ILE A 258 -13.38 17.59 5.22
CA ILE A 258 -12.09 17.12 5.76
C ILE A 258 -12.31 16.08 6.90
N ALA A 259 -13.22 16.34 7.83
CA ALA A 259 -13.52 15.40 8.91
C ALA A 259 -14.21 14.13 8.40
N ARG A 260 -15.08 14.25 7.39
CA ARG A 260 -15.74 13.12 6.72
C ARG A 260 -14.75 12.26 5.95
N GLU A 261 -13.84 12.87 5.19
CA GLU A 261 -12.71 12.20 4.51
C GLU A 261 -11.86 11.43 5.52
N GLY A 262 -11.44 12.09 6.60
CA GLY A 262 -10.66 11.48 7.67
C GLY A 262 -11.32 10.23 8.25
N ARG A 263 -12.63 10.28 8.54
CA ARG A 263 -13.41 9.13 9.03
C ARG A 263 -13.56 8.03 7.99
N PHE A 264 -13.98 8.38 6.77
CA PHE A 264 -14.25 7.42 5.70
C PHE A 264 -12.99 6.68 5.26
N PHE A 265 -11.90 7.40 5.00
CA PHE A 265 -10.65 6.78 4.57
C PHE A 265 -9.95 6.02 5.70
N SER A 266 -10.15 6.42 6.97
CA SER A 266 -9.72 5.60 8.12
C SER A 266 -10.46 4.26 8.18
N GLN A 267 -11.78 4.25 7.99
CA GLN A 267 -12.56 3.01 7.93
C GLN A 267 -12.10 2.14 6.75
N THR A 268 -11.86 2.78 5.61
CA THR A 268 -11.39 2.11 4.41
C THR A 268 -10.02 1.45 4.66
N ALA A 269 -9.08 2.14 5.31
CA ALA A 269 -7.75 1.62 5.62
C ALA A 269 -7.74 0.33 6.46
N VAL A 270 -8.81 0.03 7.23
CA VAL A 270 -8.90 -1.23 8.01
C VAL A 270 -9.65 -2.35 7.31
N VAL A 271 -10.46 -2.06 6.29
CA VAL A 271 -11.26 -3.09 5.58
C VAL A 271 -10.69 -3.48 4.22
N THR A 272 -9.56 -2.91 3.83
CA THR A 272 -9.00 -3.06 2.49
C THR A 272 -7.96 -4.17 2.44
N PHE A 273 -8.40 -5.37 2.10
CA PHE A 273 -7.52 -6.51 1.87
C PHE A 273 -7.30 -6.73 0.37
N GLY A 274 -6.12 -7.24 -0.01
CA GLY A 274 -5.82 -7.58 -1.40
C GLY A 274 -5.35 -6.41 -2.28
N GLY A 275 -4.75 -5.39 -1.66
CA GLY A 275 -3.98 -4.35 -2.33
C GLY A 275 -4.78 -3.15 -2.83
N ALA A 276 -4.09 -2.24 -3.52
CA ALA A 276 -4.65 -0.97 -3.96
C ALA A 276 -5.94 -1.13 -4.78
N TYR A 277 -6.03 -2.14 -5.65
CA TYR A 277 -7.15 -2.29 -6.58
C TYR A 277 -8.50 -2.62 -5.91
N SER A 278 -8.50 -3.37 -4.81
CA SER A 278 -9.76 -3.70 -4.11
C SER A 278 -10.37 -2.45 -3.45
N VAL A 279 -9.53 -1.55 -2.95
CA VAL A 279 -9.98 -0.29 -2.36
C VAL A 279 -10.60 0.65 -3.36
N LEU A 280 -10.04 0.69 -4.56
CA LEU A 280 -10.43 1.67 -5.56
C LEU A 280 -11.86 1.47 -6.03
N ALA A 281 -12.29 0.22 -6.21
CA ALA A 281 -13.67 -0.07 -6.57
C ALA A 281 -14.64 0.38 -5.46
N TYR A 282 -14.32 0.08 -4.19
CA TYR A 282 -15.14 0.48 -3.05
C TYR A 282 -15.22 2.01 -2.88
N VAL A 283 -14.08 2.69 -2.94
CA VAL A 283 -14.02 4.15 -2.82
C VAL A 283 -14.67 4.83 -4.01
N ALA A 284 -14.43 4.37 -5.24
CA ALA A 284 -15.05 4.93 -6.44
C ALA A 284 -16.58 4.94 -6.32
N GLN A 285 -17.15 3.81 -5.88
CA GLN A 285 -18.58 3.70 -5.67
C GLN A 285 -19.06 4.70 -4.60
N ARG A 286 -18.46 4.70 -3.39
CA ARG A 286 -18.88 5.56 -2.29
C ARG A 286 -18.68 7.05 -2.56
N ALA A 287 -17.56 7.43 -3.17
CA ALA A 287 -17.22 8.82 -3.44
C ALA A 287 -18.10 9.44 -4.53
N VAL A 288 -18.59 8.64 -5.48
CA VAL A 288 -19.49 9.09 -6.54
C VAL A 288 -20.95 8.96 -6.14
N GLU A 289 -21.38 7.79 -5.65
CA GLU A 289 -22.80 7.48 -5.40
C GLU A 289 -23.30 8.01 -4.04
N ASP A 290 -22.54 7.79 -2.95
CA ASP A 290 -23.02 8.11 -1.59
C ASP A 290 -22.66 9.54 -1.17
N PHE A 291 -21.43 9.98 -1.47
CA PHE A 291 -20.93 11.27 -0.99
C PHE A 291 -21.01 12.41 -2.00
N ALA A 292 -21.23 12.11 -3.29
CA ALA A 292 -21.22 13.09 -4.39
C ALA A 292 -19.96 13.98 -4.41
N TRP A 293 -18.82 13.44 -3.94
CA TRP A 293 -17.53 14.11 -3.91
C TRP A 293 -16.92 14.27 -5.30
N MET A 294 -17.20 13.32 -6.20
CA MET A 294 -16.68 13.32 -7.57
C MET A 294 -17.78 13.27 -8.62
N GLN A 295 -17.54 13.93 -9.75
CA GLN A 295 -18.38 13.81 -10.95
C GLN A 295 -18.07 12.48 -11.68
N PRO A 296 -19.01 11.97 -12.50
CA PRO A 296 -18.77 10.82 -13.36
C PRO A 296 -17.49 10.99 -14.19
N GLY A 297 -16.61 10.00 -14.16
CA GLY A 297 -15.35 9.99 -14.90
C GLY A 297 -14.14 10.63 -14.20
N GLN A 298 -14.32 11.46 -13.16
CA GLN A 298 -13.18 12.05 -12.44
C GLN A 298 -12.36 11.01 -11.67
N MET A 299 -13.01 9.93 -11.20
CA MET A 299 -12.28 8.81 -10.60
C MET A 299 -11.33 8.16 -11.60
N ILE A 300 -11.74 8.05 -12.87
CA ILE A 300 -10.91 7.49 -13.93
C ILE A 300 -9.76 8.45 -14.27
N ASP A 301 -10.03 9.76 -14.30
CA ASP A 301 -8.98 10.79 -14.47
C ASP A 301 -7.94 10.70 -13.35
N GLY A 302 -8.39 10.63 -12.10
CA GLY A 302 -7.51 10.50 -10.93
C GLY A 302 -6.70 9.20 -10.96
N LEU A 303 -7.33 8.09 -11.34
CA LEU A 303 -6.65 6.81 -11.49
C LEU A 303 -5.55 6.90 -12.54
N ALA A 304 -5.86 7.60 -13.64
CA ALA A 304 -4.90 7.80 -14.70
C ALA A 304 -3.69 8.60 -14.28
N LEU A 305 -3.93 9.71 -13.57
CA LEU A 305 -2.85 10.52 -13.02
C LEU A 305 -2.00 9.66 -12.07
N ALA A 306 -2.64 8.90 -11.17
CA ALA A 306 -1.93 8.06 -10.21
C ALA A 306 -1.04 6.99 -10.90
N GLU A 307 -1.49 6.34 -11.98
CA GLU A 307 -0.67 5.38 -12.74
C GLU A 307 0.55 6.04 -13.43
N THR A 308 0.46 7.34 -13.74
CA THR A 308 1.58 8.12 -14.31
C THR A 308 2.49 8.74 -13.25
N THR A 309 2.19 8.58 -11.96
CA THR A 309 3.00 9.11 -10.86
C THR A 309 3.84 8.05 -10.20
N PRO A 310 5.00 8.42 -9.62
CA PRO A 310 5.74 7.51 -8.77
C PRO A 310 4.94 7.21 -7.50
N GLY A 311 5.07 6.00 -6.97
CA GLY A 311 4.47 5.62 -5.68
C GLY A 311 3.13 4.89 -5.80
N PRO A 312 2.55 4.45 -4.67
CA PRO A 312 1.48 3.46 -4.64
C PRO A 312 0.26 3.88 -5.46
N LEU A 313 -0.35 2.96 -6.21
CA LEU A 313 -1.56 3.28 -7.00
C LEU A 313 -2.71 3.82 -6.15
N VAL A 314 -2.82 3.36 -4.89
CA VAL A 314 -3.83 3.84 -3.93
C VAL A 314 -3.73 5.35 -3.67
N MET A 315 -2.66 6.02 -4.10
CA MET A 315 -2.50 7.45 -3.95
C MET A 315 -3.54 8.27 -4.73
N VAL A 316 -4.24 7.68 -5.71
CA VAL A 316 -5.46 8.31 -6.28
C VAL A 316 -6.47 8.74 -5.20
N LEU A 317 -6.49 8.10 -4.02
CA LEU A 317 -7.30 8.55 -2.89
C LEU A 317 -6.98 10.01 -2.50
N GLN A 318 -5.71 10.42 -2.55
CA GLN A 318 -5.32 11.82 -2.35
C GLN A 318 -6.00 12.75 -3.34
N PHE A 319 -6.07 12.35 -4.62
CA PHE A 319 -6.79 13.12 -5.64
C PHE A 319 -8.28 13.21 -5.30
N VAL A 320 -8.91 12.11 -4.83
CA VAL A 320 -10.31 12.13 -4.39
C VAL A 320 -10.53 13.16 -3.27
N GLY A 321 -9.69 13.13 -2.22
CA GLY A 321 -9.76 14.10 -1.12
C GLY A 321 -9.49 15.55 -1.57
N PHE A 322 -8.54 15.74 -2.48
CA PHE A 322 -8.27 17.07 -3.05
C PHE A 322 -9.50 17.64 -3.77
N ILE A 323 -10.12 16.86 -4.67
CA ILE A 323 -11.27 17.31 -5.46
C ILE A 323 -12.50 17.51 -4.57
N ALA A 324 -12.75 16.59 -3.64
CA ALA A 324 -13.86 16.67 -2.70
C ALA A 324 -13.77 17.94 -1.85
N ALA A 325 -12.62 18.20 -1.24
CA ALA A 325 -12.43 19.36 -0.39
C ALA A 325 -12.37 20.68 -1.17
N HIS A 326 -11.83 20.69 -2.40
CA HIS A 326 -11.92 21.86 -3.27
C HIS A 326 -13.38 22.21 -3.64
N ARG A 327 -14.24 21.19 -3.83
CA ARG A 327 -15.64 21.38 -4.21
C ARG A 327 -16.53 21.79 -3.05
N TYR A 328 -16.28 21.23 -1.86
CA TYR A 328 -17.08 21.47 -0.67
C TYR A 328 -16.25 22.07 0.46
N PRO A 329 -15.64 23.25 0.26
CA PRO A 329 -14.64 23.79 1.18
C PRO A 329 -15.21 24.31 2.50
N GLY A 330 -16.55 24.34 2.64
CA GLY A 330 -17.21 24.89 3.81
C GLY A 330 -16.91 26.38 3.95
N THR A 331 -16.31 26.76 5.07
CA THR A 331 -15.89 28.15 5.36
C THR A 331 -14.46 28.46 4.92
N LEU A 332 -13.70 27.45 4.48
CA LEU A 332 -12.32 27.62 4.03
C LEU A 332 -12.28 28.12 2.58
N ASP A 333 -11.15 28.70 2.20
CA ASP A 333 -10.82 28.91 0.79
C ASP A 333 -10.68 27.55 0.06
N PRO A 334 -11.25 27.37 -1.15
CA PRO A 334 -11.16 26.14 -1.93
C PRO A 334 -9.77 25.51 -2.03
N TRP A 335 -8.72 26.30 -2.23
CA TRP A 335 -7.36 25.76 -2.36
C TRP A 335 -6.80 25.28 -1.04
N THR A 336 -7.05 26.02 0.03
CA THR A 336 -6.70 25.60 1.40
C THR A 336 -7.43 24.31 1.77
N ALA A 337 -8.74 24.22 1.50
CA ALA A 337 -9.52 23.01 1.72
C ALA A 337 -8.97 21.83 0.91
N ALA A 338 -8.64 22.04 -0.37
CA ALA A 338 -8.07 21.00 -1.24
C ALA A 338 -6.75 20.42 -0.72
N LEU A 339 -5.83 21.29 -0.26
CA LEU A 339 -4.57 20.87 0.33
C LEU A 339 -4.78 20.09 1.63
N LEU A 340 -5.71 20.53 2.49
CA LEU A 340 -6.05 19.81 3.72
C LEU A 340 -6.74 18.49 3.46
N GLY A 341 -7.64 18.41 2.47
CA GLY A 341 -8.31 17.18 2.05
C GLY A 341 -7.33 16.15 1.48
N ALA A 342 -6.40 16.60 0.63
CA ALA A 342 -5.29 15.77 0.17
C ALA A 342 -4.41 15.28 1.33
N ALA A 343 -4.03 16.18 2.24
CA ALA A 343 -3.17 15.86 3.37
C ALA A 343 -3.83 14.85 4.33
N ILE A 344 -5.09 15.07 4.71
CA ILE A 344 -5.78 14.17 5.64
C ILE A 344 -6.03 12.80 5.00
N THR A 345 -6.40 12.77 3.71
CA THR A 345 -6.64 11.52 3.00
C THR A 345 -5.37 10.70 2.85
N THR A 346 -4.25 11.33 2.45
CA THR A 346 -2.93 10.69 2.40
C THR A 346 -2.50 10.19 3.77
N TRP A 347 -2.70 10.99 4.82
CA TRP A 347 -2.35 10.60 6.19
C TRP A 347 -3.08 9.33 6.64
N VAL A 348 -4.41 9.33 6.58
CA VAL A 348 -5.20 8.20 7.09
C VAL A 348 -5.12 6.95 6.19
N THR A 349 -4.70 7.10 4.94
CA THR A 349 -4.43 5.97 4.04
C THR A 349 -3.13 5.24 4.43
N PHE A 350 -2.09 5.99 4.77
CA PHE A 350 -0.73 5.44 4.87
C PHE A 350 -0.21 5.28 6.30
N VAL A 351 -0.71 6.05 7.27
CA VAL A 351 -0.29 5.92 8.69
C VAL A 351 -0.67 4.59 9.32
N PRO A 352 -1.86 3.99 9.06
CA PRO A 352 -2.21 2.67 9.59
C PRO A 352 -1.22 1.57 9.21
N CYS A 353 -0.55 1.68 8.05
CA CYS A 353 0.48 0.74 7.63
C CYS A 353 1.64 0.66 8.62
N PHE A 354 2.05 1.79 9.22
CA PHE A 354 3.08 1.78 10.25
C PHE A 354 2.60 1.08 11.53
N LEU A 355 1.31 1.21 11.88
CA LEU A 355 0.74 0.49 13.00
C LEU A 355 0.81 -1.02 12.76
N PHE A 356 0.29 -1.50 11.62
CA PHE A 356 0.24 -2.93 11.32
C PHE A 356 1.63 -3.55 11.26
N ILE A 357 2.59 -2.89 10.62
CA ILE A 357 3.95 -3.39 10.51
C ILE A 357 4.70 -3.31 11.84
N LEU A 358 4.72 -2.15 12.52
CA LEU A 358 5.56 -2.00 13.72
C LEU A 358 5.02 -2.74 14.95
N VAL A 359 3.73 -3.11 14.94
CA VAL A 359 3.11 -3.93 16.00
C VAL A 359 3.18 -5.41 15.66
N GLY A 360 2.97 -5.78 14.39
CA GLY A 360 2.75 -7.17 13.99
C GLY A 360 3.92 -7.83 13.27
N ALA A 361 4.95 -7.09 12.85
CA ALA A 361 6.12 -7.69 12.20
C ALA A 361 6.90 -8.58 13.20
N PRO A 362 7.22 -9.83 12.83
CA PRO A 362 7.85 -10.85 13.69
C PRO A 362 9.34 -10.65 13.96
#